data_AF-A0A392RBY9-F1
#
_entry.id   AF-A0A392RBY9-F1
#
_cell.length_a   1.000
_cell.length_b   1.000
_cell.length_c   1.000
_cell.angle_alpha   90.00
_cell.angle_beta   90.00
_cell.angle_gamma   90.00
#
_symmetry.space_group_name_H-M   'P 1'
#
loop_
_entity.id
_entity.type
_entity.pdbx_description
1 polymer ?
#
loop_
_entity_poly.entity_id
_entity_poly.type
_entity_poly.pdbx_seq_one_letter_code
_entity_poly.pdbx_strand_id
1 'polypeptide(L)'
;MQQLMEDFKIKQHFSSVEHPQTNGQAEAANRVILRGLERRLDEAKGNWAEELHHVLWAYRTTPHSTTGETPFRLTYGTEAIIRIELDELSCKTA
;
A
#
# COMPACT_ATOMS: atom_id res chain seq x y z
N MET A 1 2.09 -0.12 -24.82
CA MET A 1 1.13 -0.69 -23.84
C MET A 1 0.59 -2.04 -24.31
N GLN A 2 0.02 -2.16 -25.51
CA GLN A 2 -0.46 -3.46 -26.02
C GLN A 2 0.67 -4.51 -26.14
N GLN A 3 1.82 -4.15 -26.73
CA GLN A 3 3.00 -5.03 -26.78
C GLN A 3 3.44 -5.51 -25.39
N LEU A 4 3.49 -4.61 -24.41
CA LEU A 4 3.84 -4.94 -23.02
C LEU A 4 2.83 -5.94 -22.40
N MET A 5 1.54 -5.77 -22.68
CA MET A 5 0.51 -6.67 -22.18
C MET A 5 0.65 -8.07 -22.79
N GLU A 6 1.00 -8.14 -24.08
CA GLU A 6 1.25 -9.41 -24.76
C GLU A 6 2.52 -10.09 -24.22
N ASP A 7 3.62 -9.36 -24.09
CA ASP A 7 4.90 -9.87 -23.60
C ASP A 7 4.78 -10.46 -22.19
N PHE A 8 4.01 -9.81 -21.30
CA PHE A 8 3.79 -10.26 -19.92
C PHE A 8 2.52 -11.09 -19.72
N LYS A 9 1.79 -11.41 -20.80
CA LYS A 9 0.51 -12.16 -20.75
C LYS A 9 -0.53 -11.54 -19.80
N ILE A 10 -0.57 -10.21 -19.74
CA ILE A 10 -1.49 -9.44 -18.89
C ILE A 10 -2.81 -9.25 -19.65
N LYS A 11 -3.91 -9.75 -19.06
CA LYS A 11 -5.26 -9.48 -19.59
C LYS A 11 -5.77 -8.15 -19.04
N GLN A 12 -5.95 -7.17 -19.92
CA GLN A 12 -6.50 -5.86 -19.53
C GLN A 12 -8.04 -5.94 -19.41
N HIS A 13 -8.56 -5.41 -18.30
CA HIS A 13 -9.98 -5.23 -18.06
C HIS A 13 -10.28 -3.74 -17.89
N PHE A 14 -11.24 -3.21 -18.65
CA PHE A 14 -11.68 -1.82 -18.53
C PHE A 14 -12.95 -1.75 -17.70
N SER A 15 -13.01 -0.82 -16.76
CA SER A 15 -14.25 -0.42 -16.12
C SER A 15 -15.09 0.43 -17.09
N SER A 16 -16.39 0.20 -17.16
CA SER A 16 -17.30 1.10 -17.88
C SER A 16 -17.36 2.47 -17.19
N VAL A 17 -17.49 3.54 -17.97
CA VAL A 17 -17.61 4.93 -17.48
C VAL A 17 -18.81 5.08 -16.54
N GLU A 18 -19.87 4.31 -16.74
CA GLU A 18 -21.10 4.39 -15.94
C GLU A 18 -21.07 3.52 -14.67
N HIS A 19 -20.04 2.69 -14.47
CA HIS A 19 -19.93 1.77 -13.33
C HIS A 19 -18.54 1.84 -12.64
N PRO A 20 -18.22 2.96 -11.96
CA PRO A 20 -16.96 3.12 -11.22
C PRO A 20 -16.79 2.10 -10.08
N GLN A 21 -17.87 1.50 -9.58
CA GLN A 21 -17.82 0.47 -8.52
C GLN A 21 -16.96 -0.76 -8.89
N THR A 22 -16.75 -1.05 -10.17
CA THR A 22 -15.86 -2.14 -10.62
C THR A 22 -14.42 -1.94 -10.13
N ASN A 23 -13.99 -0.70 -9.89
CA ASN A 23 -12.65 -0.36 -9.38
C ASN A 23 -12.67 0.13 -7.92
N GLY A 24 -13.78 -0.10 -7.20
CA GLY A 24 -14.01 0.51 -5.88
C GLY A 24 -12.96 0.15 -4.82
N GLN A 25 -12.36 -1.05 -4.90
CA GLN A 25 -11.27 -1.45 -4.00
C GLN A 25 -10.01 -0.62 -4.20
N ALA A 26 -9.59 -0.42 -5.46
CA ALA A 26 -8.43 0.41 -5.76
C ALA A 26 -8.69 1.87 -5.40
N GLU A 27 -9.89 2.38 -5.67
CA GLU A 27 -10.28 3.73 -5.26
C GLU A 27 -10.26 3.91 -3.74
N ALA A 28 -10.74 2.93 -2.97
CA ALA A 28 -10.71 2.97 -1.51
C ALA A 28 -9.27 3.02 -0.97
N ALA A 29 -8.38 2.18 -1.51
CA ALA A 29 -6.96 2.20 -1.16
C ALA A 29 -6.32 3.54 -1.53
N ASN A 30 -6.56 4.04 -2.74
CA ASN A 30 -6.03 5.32 -3.21
C ASN A 30 -6.47 6.48 -2.32
N ARG A 31 -7.73 6.52 -1.86
CA ARG A 31 -8.22 7.55 -0.93
C ARG A 31 -7.44 7.56 0.40
N VAL A 32 -7.06 6.39 0.92
CA VAL A 32 -6.27 6.32 2.16
C VAL A 32 -4.84 6.81 1.93
N ILE A 33 -4.21 6.38 0.83
CA ILE A 33 -2.84 6.78 0.49
C ILE A 33 -2.77 8.29 0.24
N LEU A 34 -3.70 8.86 -0.53
CA LEU A 34 -3.73 10.29 -0.82
C LEU A 34 -3.89 11.13 0.44
N ARG A 35 -4.79 10.75 1.36
CA ARG A 35 -4.93 11.43 2.65
C ARG A 35 -3.66 11.37 3.51
N GLY A 36 -2.97 10.23 3.48
CA GLY A 36 -1.68 10.09 4.16
C GLY A 36 -0.62 11.02 3.57
N LEU A 37 -0.57 11.12 2.23
CA LEU A 37 0.34 12.02 1.52
C LEU A 37 0.04 13.49 1.78
N GLU A 38 -1.23 13.91 1.66
CA GLU A 38 -1.66 15.29 1.95
C GLU A 38 -1.17 15.74 3.33
N ARG A 39 -1.34 14.89 4.35
CA ARG A 39 -0.91 15.18 5.72
C ARG A 39 0.61 15.31 5.88
N ARG A 40 1.40 14.58 5.09
CA ARG A 40 2.88 14.62 5.14
C ARG A 40 3.45 15.73 4.29
N LEU A 41 2.73 16.17 3.25
CA LEU A 41 3.20 17.19 2.32
C LEU A 41 3.30 18.58 2.94
N ASP A 42 2.47 18.87 3.94
CA ASP A 42 2.55 20.09 4.75
C ASP A 42 3.94 20.22 5.43
N GLU A 43 4.49 19.10 5.89
CA GLU A 43 5.81 19.03 6.55
C GLU A 43 6.96 18.97 5.53
N ALA A 44 6.76 18.23 4.44
CA ALA A 44 7.79 17.91 3.44
C ALA A 44 7.96 18.94 2.31
N LYS A 45 7.29 20.11 2.39
CA LYS A 45 7.35 21.19 1.37
C LYS A 45 7.13 20.72 -0.07
N GLY A 46 6.26 19.73 -0.28
CA GLY A 46 5.97 19.19 -1.61
C GLY A 46 6.86 18.03 -2.08
N ASN A 47 7.77 17.51 -1.24
CA ASN A 47 8.61 16.36 -1.59
C ASN A 47 7.87 15.00 -1.47
N TRP A 48 6.80 14.85 -2.25
CA TRP A 48 5.88 13.71 -2.15
C TRP A 48 6.50 12.36 -2.49
N ALA A 49 7.52 12.32 -3.35
CA ALA A 49 8.17 11.08 -3.75
C ALA A 49 8.91 10.43 -2.57
N GLU A 50 9.54 11.26 -1.72
CA GLU A 50 10.14 10.80 -0.47
C GLU A 50 9.05 10.42 0.54
N GLU A 51 7.96 11.17 0.69
CA GLU A 51 6.94 10.76 1.67
C GLU A 51 6.12 9.52 1.27
N LEU A 52 6.08 9.19 -0.03
CA LEU A 52 5.30 8.06 -0.54
C LEU A 52 5.70 6.74 0.10
N HIS A 53 6.98 6.47 0.31
CA HIS A 53 7.40 5.20 0.89
C HIS A 53 6.97 5.07 2.35
N HIS A 54 7.01 6.17 3.12
CA HIS A 54 6.52 6.19 4.50
C HIS A 54 5.01 5.97 4.58
N VAL A 55 4.24 6.63 3.70
CA VAL A 55 2.78 6.49 3.66
C VAL A 55 2.37 5.06 3.25
N LEU A 56 3.03 4.50 2.23
CA LEU A 56 2.78 3.13 1.80
C LEU A 56 3.16 2.11 2.89
N TRP A 57 4.24 2.35 3.63
CA TRP A 57 4.60 1.53 4.76
C TRP A 57 3.50 1.52 5.83
N ALA A 58 3.08 2.70 6.29
CA ALA A 58 2.02 2.83 7.27
C ALA A 58 0.71 2.17 6.82
N TYR A 59 0.33 2.32 5.55
CA TYR A 59 -0.85 1.66 4.99
C TYR A 59 -0.74 0.13 5.05
N ARG A 60 0.43 -0.43 4.73
CA ARG A 60 0.65 -1.88 4.70
C ARG A 60 0.72 -2.51 6.08
N THR A 61 1.18 -1.79 7.09
CA THR A 61 1.41 -2.33 8.45
C THR A 61 0.34 -1.92 9.46
N THR A 62 -0.62 -1.07 9.09
CA THR A 62 -1.74 -0.71 9.98
C THR A 62 -2.92 -1.65 9.73
N PRO A 63 -3.49 -2.27 10.78
CA PRO A 63 -4.68 -3.09 10.63
C PRO A 63 -5.85 -2.30 10.04
N HIS A 64 -6.53 -2.86 9.04
CA HIS A 64 -7.70 -2.20 8.46
C HIS A 64 -8.91 -2.39 9.39
N SER A 65 -9.70 -1.34 9.61
CA SER A 65 -10.82 -1.37 10.58
C SER A 65 -11.89 -2.42 10.25
N THR A 66 -12.04 -2.79 8.98
CA THR A 66 -13.04 -3.77 8.53
C THR A 66 -12.58 -5.22 8.68
N THR A 67 -11.29 -5.49 8.49
CA THR A 67 -10.74 -6.86 8.50
C THR A 67 -10.02 -7.19 9.80
N GLY A 68 -9.58 -6.18 10.56
CA GLY A 68 -8.71 -6.35 11.73
C GLY A 68 -7.29 -6.78 11.38
N GLU A 69 -6.99 -6.98 10.09
CA GLU A 69 -5.71 -7.49 9.59
C GLU A 69 -4.97 -6.42 8.78
N THR A 70 -3.64 -6.51 8.77
CA THR A 70 -2.78 -5.62 7.96
C THR A 70 -2.75 -6.07 6.50
N PRO A 71 -2.73 -5.16 5.51
CA PRO A 71 -2.58 -5.54 4.11
C PRO A 71 -1.32 -6.37 3.82
N PHE A 72 -0.23 -6.13 4.57
CA PHE A 72 0.98 -6.93 4.47
C PHE A 72 0.73 -8.39 4.85
N ARG A 73 0.07 -8.64 5.98
CA ARG A 73 -0.26 -9.99 6.43
C ARG A 73 -1.21 -10.69 5.46
N LEU A 74 -2.18 -9.99 4.89
CA LEU A 74 -3.06 -10.57 3.87
C LEU A 74 -2.32 -10.97 2.59
N THR A 75 -1.21 -10.30 2.27
CA THR A 75 -0.42 -10.57 1.07
C THR A 75 0.60 -11.70 1.28
N TYR A 76 1.27 -11.71 2.44
CA TYR A 76 2.42 -12.59 2.70
C TYR A 76 2.18 -13.66 3.77
N GLY A 77 1.05 -13.61 4.47
CA GLY A 77 0.69 -14.56 5.53
C GLY A 77 1.42 -14.36 6.86
N THR A 78 2.23 -13.32 7.01
CA THR A 78 2.99 -13.02 8.24
C THR A 78 2.93 -11.54 8.58
N GLU A 79 3.22 -11.20 9.84
CA GLU A 79 3.39 -9.80 10.28
C GLU A 79 4.59 -9.14 9.57
N ALA A 80 4.47 -7.84 9.31
CA ALA A 80 5.60 -7.05 8.85
C ALA A 80 6.55 -6.79 10.03
N ILE A 81 7.84 -7.11 9.87
CA ILE A 81 8.88 -6.84 10.88
C ILE A 81 9.85 -5.82 10.30
N ILE A 82 10.07 -4.71 11.00
CA ILE A 82 11.10 -3.73 10.61
C ILE A 82 12.48 -4.18 11.10
N ARG A 83 13.56 -3.77 10.40
CA ARG A 83 14.94 -4.10 10.78
C ARG A 83 15.29 -3.68 12.22
N ILE A 84 14.69 -2.59 12.72
CA ILE A 84 14.88 -2.14 14.12
C ILE A 84 14.34 -3.19 15.11
N GLU A 85 13.17 -3.75 14.84
CA GLU A 85 12.59 -4.81 15.68
C GLU A 85 13.39 -6.11 15.58
N LEU A 86 14.04 -6.38 14.44
CA LEU A 86 14.89 -7.56 14.25
C LEU A 86 16.13 -7.52 15.16
N ASP A 87 16.74 -6.34 15.35
CA ASP A 87 17.90 -6.17 16.25
C ASP A 87 17.49 -6.38 17.71
N GLU A 88 16.30 -5.86 18.09
CA GLU A 88 15.74 -6.10 19.41
C GLU A 88 15.32 -7.56 19.64
N LEU A 89 14.75 -8.25 18.64
CA LEU A 89 14.39 -9.67 18.74
C LEU A 89 15.64 -10.56 18.80
N SER A 90 16.67 -10.21 18.03
CA SER A 90 17.98 -10.89 18.06
C SER A 90 18.59 -10.83 19.45
N CYS A 91 18.56 -9.65 20.10
CA CYS A 91 19.05 -9.47 21.46
C CYS A 91 18.21 -10.24 22.51
N LYS A 92 16.90 -10.43 22.28
CA LYS A 92 16.01 -11.16 23.20
C LYS A 92 16.09 -12.68 23.08
N THR A 93 16.75 -13.20 22.05
CA THR A 93 16.89 -14.66 21.81
C THR A 93 18.32 -15.16 22.10
N ALA A 94 19.20 -14.28 22.61
CA ALA A 94 20.57 -14.59 22.99
C ALA A 94 20.73 -14.91 24.48
#